data_AF-A0A387HB18-F1
#
_entry.id   AF-A0A387HB18-F1
#
_cell.length_a   1.000
_cell.length_b   1.000
_cell.length_c   1.000
_cell.angle_alpha   90.00
_cell.angle_beta   90.00
_cell.angle_gamma   90.00
#
_symmetry.space_group_name_H-M   'P 1'
#
loop_
_entity.id
_entity.type
_entity.pdbx_description
1 polymer ?
#
loop_
_entity_poly.entity_id
_entity_poly.type
_entity_poly.pdbx_seq_one_letter_code
_entity_poly.pdbx_strand_id
1 'polypeptide(L)'
;MTLSVPPQSSPARRTTALDAGRAAAVQRRRADSEQCRQRVLDVLTAMRRNHQSLSDAEITRRARVNPQYLQRHRDLKAEAEAVRAHLVADRPRAQAAATAGREAALTVENRMLLAQNADLRRELETMRAELRAIRARDLAANARGDLVPHPTRDTEIEVLRRERDDALAAVRRGEADLLAQRNVVQRLIAENTRLIGGAVQPPERH
;
A
#
# COMPACT_ATOMS: atom_id res chain seq x y z
N MET A 1 11.69 20.52 -60.55
CA MET A 1 11.21 21.28 -59.38
C MET A 1 10.32 20.37 -58.54
N THR A 2 10.90 19.69 -57.55
CA THR A 2 10.16 18.81 -56.63
C THR A 2 9.74 19.60 -55.40
N LEU A 3 8.45 19.88 -55.28
CA LEU A 3 7.85 20.49 -54.09
C LEU A 3 7.91 19.51 -52.93
N SER A 4 8.80 19.77 -51.97
CA SER A 4 8.88 19.07 -50.69
C SER A 4 7.67 19.46 -49.84
N VAL A 5 6.64 18.61 -49.83
CA VAL A 5 5.50 18.74 -48.92
C VAL A 5 6.00 18.49 -47.48
N PRO A 6 5.83 19.43 -46.53
CA PRO A 6 6.27 19.22 -45.16
C PRO A 6 5.47 18.07 -44.53
N PRO A 7 6.11 17.22 -43.69
CA PRO A 7 5.44 16.09 -43.07
C PRO A 7 4.32 16.61 -42.16
N GLN A 8 3.07 16.29 -42.52
CA GLN A 8 1.92 16.60 -41.69
C GLN A 8 2.10 15.94 -40.32
N SER A 9 2.20 16.76 -39.27
CA SER A 9 2.26 16.27 -37.89
C SER A 9 1.03 15.43 -37.58
N SER A 10 1.22 14.13 -37.45
CA SER A 10 0.17 13.16 -37.09
C SER A 10 -0.52 13.58 -35.78
N PRO A 11 -1.85 13.43 -35.63
CA PRO A 11 -2.59 13.88 -34.45
C PRO A 11 -2.01 13.38 -33.12
N ALA A 12 -1.42 12.18 -33.10
CA ALA A 12 -0.73 11.63 -31.92
C ALA A 12 0.54 12.42 -31.51
N ARG A 13 1.24 13.06 -32.47
CA ARG A 13 2.37 13.95 -32.18
C ARG A 13 1.91 15.31 -31.65
N ARG A 14 0.71 15.76 -32.03
CA ARG A 14 0.11 16.99 -31.51
C ARG A 14 -0.37 16.83 -30.07
N THR A 15 -1.02 15.72 -29.72
CA THR A 15 -1.46 15.44 -28.34
C THR A 15 -0.28 15.33 -27.37
N THR A 16 0.75 14.58 -27.74
CA THR A 16 1.98 14.46 -26.93
C THR A 16 2.71 15.80 -26.72
N ALA A 17 2.79 16.66 -27.74
CA ALA A 17 3.36 18.00 -27.59
C ALA A 17 2.53 18.90 -26.65
N LEU A 18 1.20 18.81 -26.70
CA LEU A 18 0.31 19.56 -25.81
C LEU A 18 0.38 19.06 -24.35
N ASP A 19 0.50 17.74 -24.15
CA ASP A 19 0.67 17.13 -22.84
C ASP A 19 2.02 17.49 -22.22
N ALA A 20 3.10 17.44 -23.01
CA ALA A 20 4.42 17.91 -22.60
C ALA A 20 4.41 19.41 -22.26
N GLY A 21 3.72 20.23 -23.05
CA GLY A 21 3.52 21.65 -22.76
C GLY A 21 2.77 21.90 -21.44
N ARG A 22 1.70 21.14 -21.18
CA ARG A 22 0.96 21.19 -19.91
C ARG A 22 1.83 20.77 -18.72
N ALA A 23 2.59 19.68 -18.85
CA ALA A 23 3.50 19.21 -17.81
C ALA A 23 4.59 20.26 -17.50
N ALA A 24 5.20 20.85 -18.53
CA ALA A 24 6.20 21.91 -18.36
C ALA A 24 5.63 23.16 -17.68
N ALA A 25 4.39 23.57 -18.03
CA ALA A 25 3.72 24.69 -17.39
C ALA A 25 3.44 24.42 -15.89
N VAL A 26 3.05 23.19 -15.54
CA VAL A 26 2.85 22.77 -14.14
C VAL A 26 4.17 22.80 -13.38
N GLN A 27 5.26 22.29 -13.98
CA GLN A 27 6.59 22.31 -13.35
C GLN A 27 7.09 23.73 -13.08
N ARG A 28 6.96 24.64 -14.05
CA ARG A 28 7.32 26.06 -13.85
C ARG A 28 6.55 26.70 -12.70
N ARG A 29 5.23 26.48 -12.64
CA ARG A 29 4.40 27.00 -11.53
C ARG A 29 4.81 26.43 -10.17
N ARG A 30 5.20 25.15 -10.11
CA ARG A 30 5.72 24.54 -8.87
C ARG A 30 7.03 25.18 -8.45
N ALA A 31 7.98 25.31 -9.38
CA ALA A 31 9.25 25.97 -9.13
C ALA A 31 9.08 27.43 -8.69
N ASP A 32 8.19 28.19 -9.33
CA ASP A 32 7.88 29.57 -8.95
C ASP A 32 7.31 29.64 -7.52
N SER A 33 6.41 28.72 -7.17
CA SER A 33 5.82 28.63 -5.83
C SER A 33 6.86 28.26 -4.76
N GLU A 34 7.76 27.32 -5.05
CA GLU A 34 8.86 26.94 -4.17
C GLU A 34 9.84 28.09 -3.99
N GLN A 35 10.16 28.83 -5.05
CA GLN A 35 11.01 30.00 -4.98
C GLN A 35 10.37 31.11 -4.13
N CYS A 36 9.05 31.32 -4.26
CA CYS A 36 8.31 32.25 -3.39
C CYS A 36 8.39 31.83 -1.91
N ARG A 37 8.20 30.54 -1.63
CA ARG A 37 8.33 29.98 -0.27
C ARG A 37 9.73 30.21 0.28
N GLN A 38 10.76 29.89 -0.51
CA GLN A 38 12.15 30.01 -0.08
C GLN A 38 12.51 31.45 0.29
N ARG A 39 12.11 32.44 -0.53
CA ARG A 39 12.34 33.86 -0.23
C ARG A 39 11.73 34.30 1.10
N VAL A 40 10.56 33.76 1.47
CA VAL A 40 9.95 34.03 2.78
C VAL A 40 10.78 33.41 3.90
N LEU A 41 11.20 32.15 3.76
CA LEU A 41 12.03 31.47 4.76
C LEU A 41 13.39 32.15 4.95
N ASP A 42 13.99 32.68 3.88
CA ASP A 42 15.24 33.44 3.94
C ASP A 42 15.06 34.72 4.77
N VAL A 43 13.92 35.43 4.60
CA VAL A 43 13.57 36.60 5.42
C VAL A 43 13.37 36.23 6.88
N LEU A 44 12.65 35.13 7.17
CA LEU A 44 12.47 34.65 8.56
C LEU A 44 13.81 34.24 9.20
N THR A 45 14.71 33.64 8.43
CA THR A 45 16.06 33.31 8.88
C THR A 45 16.86 34.58 9.18
N ALA A 46 16.77 35.60 8.33
CA ALA A 46 17.39 36.90 8.57
C ALA A 46 16.82 37.60 9.81
N MET A 47 15.52 37.49 10.07
CA MET A 47 14.89 37.99 11.30
C MET A 47 15.50 37.35 12.56
N ARG A 48 15.71 36.03 12.55
CA ARG A 48 16.36 35.31 13.65
C ARG A 48 17.79 35.79 13.86
N ARG A 49 18.57 35.90 12.78
CA ARG A 49 20.00 36.31 12.83
C ARG A 49 20.19 37.75 13.31
N ASN A 50 19.34 38.66 12.85
CA ASN A 50 19.45 40.09 13.14
C ASN A 50 18.66 40.51 14.39
N HIS A 51 18.00 39.56 15.05
CA HIS A 51 17.09 39.79 16.17
C HIS A 51 16.03 40.87 15.91
N GLN A 52 15.59 41.00 14.65
CA GLN A 52 14.62 42.02 14.23
C GLN A 52 13.24 41.41 14.05
N SER A 53 12.26 41.91 14.81
CA SER A 53 10.84 41.57 14.60
C SER A 53 10.29 42.37 13.41
N LEU A 54 9.65 41.68 12.47
CA LEU A 54 9.00 42.26 11.29
C LEU A 54 7.52 41.91 11.29
N SER A 55 6.71 42.83 10.78
CA SER A 55 5.30 42.58 10.51
C SER A 55 5.09 41.73 9.24
N ASP A 56 3.92 41.08 9.11
CA ASP A 56 3.55 40.29 7.93
C ASP A 56 3.70 41.10 6.61
N ALA A 57 3.38 42.39 6.64
CA ALA A 57 3.52 43.30 5.49
C ALA A 57 4.99 43.53 5.11
N GLU A 58 5.88 43.62 6.08
CA GLU A 58 7.32 43.80 5.84
C GLU A 58 7.97 42.51 5.36
N ILE A 59 7.55 41.36 5.90
CA ILE A 59 8.02 40.05 5.46
C ILE A 59 7.67 39.86 3.98
N THR A 60 6.40 40.09 3.60
CA THR A 60 5.96 39.95 2.20
C THR A 60 6.65 40.93 1.26
N ARG A 61 6.87 42.18 1.71
CA ARG A 61 7.63 43.19 0.96
C ARG A 61 9.10 42.77 0.74
N ARG A 62 9.80 42.34 1.79
CA ARG A 62 11.21 41.91 1.70
C ARG A 62 11.38 40.63 0.88
N ALA A 63 10.45 39.68 1.00
CA ALA A 63 10.44 38.45 0.22
C ALA A 63 9.97 38.64 -1.24
N ARG A 64 9.52 39.86 -1.61
CA ARG A 64 8.97 40.19 -2.94
C ARG A 64 7.84 39.24 -3.35
N VAL A 65 6.93 38.95 -2.42
CA VAL A 65 5.73 38.14 -2.65
C VAL A 65 4.48 38.98 -2.50
N ASN A 66 3.35 38.46 -2.99
CA ASN A 66 2.05 39.10 -2.84
C ASN A 66 1.74 39.37 -1.34
N PRO A 67 1.18 40.54 -0.95
CA PRO A 67 0.79 40.82 0.43
C PRO A 67 -0.15 39.78 1.07
N GLN A 68 -0.98 39.12 0.26
CA GLN A 68 -1.89 38.05 0.72
C GLN A 68 -1.21 36.68 0.88
N TYR A 69 0.06 36.54 0.49
CA TYR A 69 0.74 35.24 0.43
C TYR A 69 0.77 34.54 1.80
N LEU A 70 1.17 35.25 2.86
CA LEU A 70 1.18 34.69 4.22
C LEU A 70 -0.22 34.32 4.72
N GLN A 71 -1.28 34.99 4.27
CA GLN A 71 -2.64 34.62 4.66
C GLN A 71 -3.09 33.31 4.01
N ARG A 72 -2.63 33.03 2.78
CA ARG A 72 -2.92 31.78 2.06
C ARG A 72 -2.08 30.61 2.58
N HIS A 73 -0.85 30.89 3.03
CA HIS A 73 0.09 29.90 3.56
C HIS A 73 0.15 29.96 5.09
N ARG A 74 -0.83 29.31 5.73
CA ARG A 74 -0.97 29.30 7.21
C ARG A 74 0.25 28.71 7.92
N ASP A 75 0.94 27.78 7.28
CA ASP A 75 2.19 27.19 7.77
C ASP A 75 3.31 28.25 7.90
N LEU A 76 3.53 29.05 6.84
CA LEU A 76 4.51 30.13 6.85
C LEU A 76 4.13 31.25 7.82
N LYS A 77 2.83 31.53 7.96
CA LYS A 77 2.33 32.50 8.94
C LYS A 77 2.58 32.03 10.37
N ALA A 78 2.33 30.76 10.66
CA ALA A 78 2.63 30.16 11.95
C ALA A 78 4.14 30.21 12.23
N GLU A 79 4.99 29.93 11.24
CA GLU A 79 6.44 30.04 11.42
C GLU A 79 6.90 31.48 11.70
N ALA A 80 6.37 32.47 10.97
CA ALA A 80 6.65 33.88 11.22
C ALA A 80 6.24 34.32 12.64
N GLU A 81 5.09 33.83 13.12
CA GLU A 81 4.64 34.07 14.49
C GLU A 81 5.54 33.40 15.53
N ALA A 82 5.98 32.17 15.28
CA ALA A 82 6.91 31.48 16.15
C ALA A 82 8.24 32.23 16.26
N VAL A 83 8.77 32.74 15.14
CA VAL A 83 9.98 33.59 15.14
C VAL A 83 9.77 34.84 16.00
N ARG A 84 8.66 35.55 15.80
CA ARG A 84 8.34 36.75 16.59
C ARG A 84 8.26 36.44 18.08
N ALA A 85 7.53 35.39 18.45
CA ALA A 85 7.39 34.96 19.84
C ALA A 85 8.73 34.59 20.48
N HIS A 86 9.62 33.90 19.75
CA HIS A 86 10.96 33.59 20.22
C HIS A 86 11.83 34.83 20.43
N LEU A 87 11.75 35.82 19.53
CA LEU A 87 12.51 37.07 19.65
C LEU A 87 12.14 37.88 20.91
N VAL A 88 10.89 37.81 21.36
CA VAL A 88 10.42 38.48 22.58
C VAL A 88 10.32 37.54 23.80
N ALA A 89 10.85 36.32 23.70
CA ALA A 89 10.79 35.28 24.74
C ALA A 89 9.36 34.92 25.25
N ASP A 90 8.33 35.12 24.41
CA ASP A 90 6.94 34.85 24.73
C ASP A 90 6.60 33.37 24.48
N ARG A 91 6.78 32.55 25.53
CA ARG A 91 6.53 31.10 25.50
C ARG A 91 5.10 30.71 25.10
N PRO A 92 4.01 31.26 25.67
CA PRO A 92 2.67 30.83 25.29
C PRO A 92 2.37 31.15 23.82
N ARG A 93 2.84 32.30 23.33
CA ARG A 93 2.69 32.67 21.92
C ARG A 93 3.48 31.77 20.97
N ALA A 94 4.68 31.35 21.36
CA ALA A 94 5.48 30.39 20.61
C ALA A 94 4.81 29.00 20.54
N GLN A 95 4.19 28.55 21.64
CA GLN A 95 3.44 27.30 21.68
C GLN A 95 2.20 27.35 20.77
N ALA A 96 1.44 28.45 20.80
CA ALA A 96 0.27 28.65 19.93
C ALA A 96 0.65 28.68 18.44
N ALA A 97 1.80 29.27 18.11
CA ALA A 97 2.33 29.23 16.75
C ALA A 97 2.71 27.80 16.34
N ALA A 98 3.34 27.02 17.22
CA ALA A 98 3.69 25.62 16.94
C ALA A 98 2.45 24.72 16.75
N THR A 99 1.38 24.91 17.55
CA THR A 99 0.12 24.18 17.35
C THR A 99 -0.54 24.54 16.02
N ALA A 100 -0.62 25.83 15.68
CA ALA A 100 -1.15 26.28 14.40
C ALA A 100 -0.36 25.72 13.20
N GLY A 101 0.97 25.63 13.33
CA GLY A 101 1.83 25.00 12.32
C GLY A 101 1.53 23.51 12.14
N ARG A 102 1.35 22.76 13.24
CA ARG A 102 0.97 21.34 13.19
C ARG A 102 -0.40 21.12 12.56
N GLU A 103 -1.39 21.94 12.93
CA GLU A 103 -2.74 21.85 12.35
C GLU A 103 -2.74 22.15 10.84
N ALA A 104 -1.94 23.12 10.40
CA ALA A 104 -1.77 23.42 8.98
C ALA A 104 -1.16 22.24 8.22
N ALA A 105 -0.12 21.60 8.78
CA ALA A 105 0.49 20.40 8.18
C ALA A 105 -0.51 19.23 8.07
N LEU A 106 -1.23 18.93 9.16
CA LEU A 106 -2.26 17.88 9.18
C LEU A 106 -3.39 18.16 8.20
N THR A 107 -3.77 19.43 8.00
CA THR A 107 -4.80 19.80 7.02
C THR A 107 -4.36 19.49 5.59
N VAL A 108 -3.08 19.71 5.27
CA VAL A 108 -2.53 19.40 3.95
C VAL A 108 -2.46 17.88 3.74
N GLU A 109 -1.97 17.15 4.75
CA GLU A 109 -1.89 15.68 4.71
C GLU A 109 -3.27 15.05 4.56
N ASN A 110 -4.26 15.48 5.34
CA ASN A 110 -5.63 14.97 5.28
C ASN A 110 -6.24 15.17 3.88
N ARG A 111 -6.04 16.35 3.27
CA ARG A 111 -6.48 16.61 1.88
C ARG A 111 -5.80 15.68 0.87
N MET A 112 -4.50 15.45 1.02
CA MET A 112 -3.75 14.55 0.15
C MET A 112 -4.28 13.12 0.27
N LEU A 113 -4.49 12.63 1.49
CA LEU A 113 -5.03 11.29 1.74
C LEU A 113 -6.45 11.14 1.19
N LEU A 114 -7.29 12.17 1.31
CA LEU A 114 -8.64 12.16 0.72
C LEU A 114 -8.60 12.11 -0.80
N ALA A 115 -7.68 12.85 -1.44
CA ALA A 115 -7.49 12.79 -2.89
C ALA A 115 -7.03 11.39 -3.34
N GLN A 116 -6.03 10.81 -2.68
CA GLN A 116 -5.57 9.45 -2.95
C GLN A 116 -6.69 8.41 -2.77
N ASN A 117 -7.49 8.53 -1.71
CA ASN A 117 -8.65 7.66 -1.51
C ASN A 117 -9.68 7.79 -2.63
N ALA A 118 -9.91 9.00 -3.15
CA ALA A 118 -10.82 9.21 -4.26
C ALA A 118 -10.30 8.55 -5.55
N ASP A 119 -9.01 8.65 -5.83
CA ASP A 119 -8.40 8.03 -7.02
C ASP A 119 -8.41 6.51 -6.93
N LEU A 120 -8.01 5.93 -5.79
CA LEU A 120 -8.09 4.48 -5.55
C LEU A 120 -9.52 3.94 -5.68
N ARG A 121 -10.53 4.69 -5.23
CA ARG A 121 -11.93 4.30 -5.41
C ARG A 121 -12.33 4.25 -6.88
N ARG A 122 -11.93 5.25 -7.67
CA ARG A 122 -12.17 5.26 -9.13
C ARG A 122 -11.47 4.11 -9.83
N GLU A 123 -10.22 3.82 -9.46
CA GLU A 123 -9.47 2.68 -10.00
C GLU A 123 -10.17 1.35 -9.66
N LEU A 124 -10.59 1.16 -8.40
CA LEU A 124 -11.34 -0.03 -8.00
C LEU A 124 -12.66 -0.17 -8.75
N GLU A 125 -13.40 0.91 -8.98
CA GLU A 125 -14.63 0.90 -9.78
C GLU A 125 -14.35 0.53 -11.23
N THR A 126 -13.26 1.04 -11.81
CA THR A 126 -12.81 0.73 -13.17
C THR A 126 -12.45 -0.75 -13.29
N MET A 127 -11.60 -1.27 -12.41
CA MET A 127 -11.21 -2.68 -12.37
C MET A 127 -12.42 -3.60 -12.16
N ARG A 128 -13.39 -3.21 -11.32
CA ARG A 128 -14.64 -3.95 -11.14
C ARG A 128 -15.49 -3.96 -12.41
N ALA A 129 -15.56 -2.85 -13.14
CA ALA A 129 -16.29 -2.78 -14.40
C ALA A 129 -15.62 -3.66 -15.47
N GLU A 130 -14.30 -3.64 -15.57
CA GLU A 130 -13.53 -4.50 -16.46
C GLU A 130 -13.74 -5.98 -16.15
N LEU A 131 -13.67 -6.36 -14.87
CA LEU A 131 -13.88 -7.74 -14.44
C LEU A 131 -15.32 -8.22 -14.72
N ARG A 132 -16.33 -7.35 -14.55
CA ARG A 132 -17.71 -7.66 -14.98
C ARG A 132 -17.79 -7.84 -16.50
N ALA A 133 -17.10 -7.01 -17.29
CA ALA A 133 -17.10 -7.11 -18.74
C ALA A 133 -16.38 -8.36 -19.25
N ILE A 134 -15.30 -8.80 -18.59
CA ILE A 134 -14.61 -10.06 -18.88
C ILE A 134 -15.54 -11.23 -18.56
N ARG A 135 -16.11 -11.28 -17.35
CA ARG A 135 -17.06 -12.34 -16.95
C ARG A 135 -18.25 -12.43 -17.90
N ALA A 136 -18.81 -11.30 -18.33
CA ALA A 136 -19.91 -11.27 -19.29
C ALA A 136 -19.48 -11.83 -20.66
N ARG A 137 -18.26 -11.51 -21.11
CA ARG A 137 -17.68 -12.08 -22.34
C ARG A 137 -17.46 -13.59 -22.22
N ASP A 138 -16.88 -14.07 -21.13
CA ASP A 138 -16.64 -15.50 -20.89
C ASP A 138 -17.95 -16.29 -20.85
N LEU A 139 -18.96 -15.78 -20.14
CA LEU A 139 -20.29 -16.38 -20.10
C LEU A 139 -20.95 -16.38 -21.48
N ALA A 140 -20.81 -15.30 -22.26
CA ALA A 140 -21.36 -15.22 -23.60
C ALA A 140 -20.62 -16.11 -24.62
N ALA A 141 -19.33 -16.39 -24.41
CA ALA A 141 -18.57 -17.36 -25.20
C ALA A 141 -19.00 -18.79 -24.86
N ASN A 142 -19.10 -19.10 -23.56
CA ASN A 142 -19.59 -20.39 -23.07
C ASN A 142 -21.02 -20.69 -23.57
N ALA A 143 -21.93 -19.70 -23.52
CA ALA A 143 -23.31 -19.85 -23.98
C ALA A 143 -23.43 -20.02 -25.52
N ARG A 144 -22.46 -19.51 -26.28
CA ARG A 144 -22.41 -19.68 -27.75
C ARG A 144 -21.85 -21.02 -28.20
N GLY A 145 -21.44 -21.88 -27.26
CA GLY A 145 -20.86 -23.17 -27.60
C GLY A 145 -19.39 -23.10 -28.05
N ASP A 146 -18.73 -21.95 -27.86
CA ASP A 146 -17.26 -21.84 -27.93
C ASP A 146 -16.64 -22.49 -26.67
N LEU A 147 -17.04 -23.73 -26.38
CA LEU A 147 -16.28 -24.61 -25.54
C LEU A 147 -15.02 -24.94 -26.34
N VAL A 148 -13.95 -24.16 -26.15
CA VAL A 148 -12.63 -24.78 -26.21
C VAL A 148 -12.65 -25.74 -25.03
N PRO A 149 -12.78 -27.07 -25.25
CA PRO A 149 -12.63 -28.00 -24.15
C PRO A 149 -11.26 -27.69 -23.57
N HIS A 150 -11.17 -27.46 -22.27
CA HIS A 150 -9.87 -27.39 -21.61
C HIS A 150 -9.56 -28.79 -21.10
N PRO A 151 -9.08 -29.72 -21.96
CA PRO A 151 -8.83 -31.11 -21.58
C PRO A 151 -7.87 -31.22 -20.40
N THR A 152 -7.01 -30.21 -20.22
CA THR A 152 -6.01 -30.12 -19.15
C THR A 152 -6.62 -30.11 -17.75
N ARG A 153 -7.75 -29.42 -17.55
CA ARG A 153 -8.34 -29.29 -16.20
C ARG A 153 -9.02 -30.58 -15.74
N ASP A 154 -9.67 -31.28 -16.67
CA ASP A 154 -10.30 -32.57 -16.36
C ASP A 154 -9.23 -33.64 -16.09
N THR A 155 -8.11 -33.62 -16.83
CA THR A 155 -6.97 -34.51 -16.55
C THR A 155 -6.29 -34.22 -15.20
N GLU A 156 -6.14 -32.95 -14.82
CA GLU A 156 -5.58 -32.58 -13.51
C GLU A 156 -6.48 -33.03 -12.36
N ILE A 157 -7.80 -32.89 -12.51
CA ILE A 157 -8.78 -33.36 -11.52
C ILE A 157 -8.74 -34.88 -11.37
N GLU A 158 -8.57 -35.63 -12.47
CA GLU A 158 -8.43 -37.09 -12.41
C GLU A 158 -7.13 -37.54 -11.73
N VAL A 159 -6.02 -36.85 -11.98
CA VAL A 159 -4.73 -37.12 -11.30
C VAL A 159 -4.87 -36.90 -9.80
N LEU A 160 -5.43 -35.76 -9.38
CA LEU A 160 -5.64 -35.45 -7.96
C LEU A 160 -6.59 -36.45 -7.27
N ARG A 161 -7.58 -36.98 -8.00
CA ARG A 161 -8.46 -38.04 -7.47
C ARG A 161 -7.70 -39.34 -7.25
N ARG A 162 -6.85 -39.74 -8.19
CA ARG A 162 -6.00 -40.94 -8.05
C ARG A 162 -5.03 -40.79 -6.88
N GLU A 163 -4.36 -39.64 -6.77
CA GLU A 163 -3.44 -39.35 -5.66
C GLU A 163 -4.14 -39.41 -4.30
N ARG A 164 -5.36 -38.84 -4.20
CA ARG A 164 -6.17 -38.94 -2.98
C ARG A 164 -6.52 -40.39 -2.65
N ASP A 165 -6.94 -41.17 -3.64
CA ASP A 165 -7.37 -42.56 -3.42
C ASP A 165 -6.17 -43.45 -3.02
N ASP A 166 -5.00 -43.22 -3.60
CA ASP A 166 -3.74 -43.87 -3.22
C ASP A 166 -3.31 -43.50 -1.79
N ALA A 167 -3.44 -42.23 -1.42
CA ALA A 167 -3.16 -41.77 -0.06
C ALA A 167 -4.12 -42.41 0.96
N LEU A 168 -5.42 -42.51 0.64
CA LEU A 168 -6.40 -43.19 1.50
C LEU A 168 -6.10 -44.68 1.64
N ALA A 169 -5.66 -45.35 0.56
CA ALA A 169 -5.25 -46.74 0.63
C ALA A 169 -3.97 -46.93 1.47
N ALA A 170 -3.03 -45.99 1.42
CA ALA A 170 -1.84 -46.00 2.28
C ALA A 170 -2.21 -45.82 3.76
N VAL A 171 -3.12 -44.89 4.09
CA VAL A 171 -3.61 -44.70 5.46
C VAL A 171 -4.27 -45.96 6.00
N ARG A 172 -5.17 -46.60 5.25
CA ARG A 172 -5.83 -47.85 5.67
C ARG A 172 -4.85 -48.99 5.91
N ARG A 173 -3.78 -49.08 5.11
CA ARG A 173 -2.69 -50.05 5.34
C ARG A 173 -1.94 -49.75 6.64
N GLY A 174 -1.57 -48.49 6.86
CA GLY A 174 -0.93 -48.08 8.11
C GLY A 174 -1.78 -48.35 9.35
N GLU A 175 -3.09 -48.13 9.29
CA GLU A 175 -4.02 -48.47 10.38
C GLU A 175 -4.06 -49.98 10.64
N ALA A 176 -4.07 -50.81 9.59
CA ALA A 176 -4.01 -52.26 9.73
C ALA A 176 -2.70 -52.73 10.38
N ASP A 177 -1.56 -52.13 10.00
CA ASP A 177 -0.25 -52.43 10.56
C ASP A 177 -0.17 -52.07 12.05
N LEU A 178 -0.71 -50.91 12.44
CA LEU A 178 -0.78 -50.50 13.85
C LEU A 178 -1.65 -51.45 14.68
N LEU A 179 -2.77 -51.92 14.15
CA LEU A 179 -3.59 -52.94 14.81
C LEU A 179 -2.85 -54.27 14.95
N ALA A 180 -2.10 -54.69 13.93
CA ALA A 180 -1.28 -55.89 14.00
C ALA A 180 -0.19 -55.76 15.07
N GLN A 181 0.51 -54.63 15.13
CA GLN A 181 1.51 -54.35 16.17
C GLN A 181 0.88 -54.35 17.57
N ARG A 182 -0.27 -53.71 17.75
CA ARG A 182 -1.01 -53.72 19.03
C ARG A 182 -1.34 -55.13 19.48
N ASN A 183 -1.81 -55.98 18.57
CA ASN A 183 -2.12 -57.38 18.87
C ASN A 183 -0.87 -58.17 19.30
N VAL A 184 0.27 -57.95 18.64
CA VAL A 184 1.56 -58.56 19.02
C VAL A 184 1.98 -58.10 20.42
N VAL A 185 1.93 -56.79 20.70
CA VAL A 185 2.27 -56.24 22.02
C VAL A 185 1.37 -56.81 23.11
N GLN A 186 0.06 -56.91 22.87
CA GLN A 186 -0.88 -57.51 23.82
C GLN A 186 -0.57 -58.99 24.10
N ARG A 187 -0.21 -59.77 23.07
CA ARG A 187 0.22 -61.16 23.26
C ARG A 187 1.50 -61.25 24.08
N LEU A 188 2.51 -60.44 23.77
CA LEU A 188 3.77 -60.41 24.51
C LEU A 188 3.56 -59.99 25.97
N ILE A 189 2.67 -59.04 26.25
CA ILE A 189 2.31 -58.65 27.63
C ILE A 189 1.65 -59.83 28.35
N ALA A 190 0.72 -60.54 27.70
CA ALA A 190 0.06 -61.71 28.29
C ALA A 190 1.05 -62.85 28.56
N GLU A 191 1.97 -63.12 27.62
CA GLU A 191 3.04 -64.11 27.77
C GLU A 191 4.03 -63.74 28.88
N ASN A 192 4.50 -62.49 28.91
CA ASN A 192 5.37 -61.99 29.98
C ASN A 192 4.70 -62.08 31.36
N THR A 193 3.42 -61.71 31.45
CA THR A 193 2.65 -61.85 32.70
C THR A 193 2.53 -63.31 33.14
N ARG A 194 2.33 -64.25 32.20
CA ARG A 194 2.31 -65.69 32.48
C ARG A 194 3.68 -66.20 32.95
N LEU A 195 4.77 -65.79 32.30
CA LEU A 195 6.12 -66.22 32.65
C LEU A 195 6.53 -65.71 34.04
N ILE A 196 6.23 -64.45 34.35
CA ILE A 196 6.51 -63.84 35.65
C ILE A 196 5.61 -64.44 36.74
N GLY A 197 4.32 -64.66 36.45
CA GLY A 197 3.38 -65.29 37.39
C GLY A 197 3.66 -66.78 37.64
N GLY A 198 4.16 -67.50 36.64
CA GLY A 198 4.59 -68.90 36.77
C GLY A 198 5.89 -69.10 37.55
N ALA A 199 6.74 -68.06 37.64
CA ALA A 199 7.92 -68.06 38.52
C ALA A 199 7.57 -67.87 40.01
N VAL A 200 6.30 -67.55 40.32
CA VAL A 200 5.77 -67.38 41.69
C VAL A 200 4.82 -68.55 42.01
N GLN A 201 5.26 -69.79 41.77
CA GLN A 201 4.74 -70.94 42.50
C GLN A 201 5.62 -71.14 43.73
N PRO A 202 5.11 -70.91 44.96
CA PRO A 202 5.86 -71.19 46.17
C PRO A 202 6.13 -72.70 46.27
N PRO A 203 7.31 -73.13 46.77
CA PRO A 203 7.55 -74.54 47.06
C PRO A 203 6.52 -75.00 48.10
N GLU A 204 5.70 -75.99 47.73
CA GLU A 204 4.86 -76.71 48.68
C GLU A 204 5.77 -77.30 49.76
N ARG A 205 5.46 -76.94 51.00
CA ARG A 205 6.22 -77.28 52.20
C ARG A 205 6.09 -78.77 52.49
N HIS A 206 7.21 -79.38 52.90
CA HIS A 206 7.22 -80.61 53.71
C HIS A 206 6.42 -80.45 55.00
#